data_AF-R1E2J9-F1
#
_entry.id   AF-R1E2J9-F1
#
_cell.length_a   1.000
_cell.length_b   1.000
_cell.length_c   1.000
_cell.angle_alpha   90.00
_cell.angle_beta   90.00
_cell.angle_gamma   90.00
#
_symmetry.space_group_name_H-M   'P 1'
#
loop_
_entity.id
_entity.type
_entity.pdbx_description
1 polymer ?
#
loop_
_entity_poly.entity_id
_entity_poly.type
_entity_poly.pdbx_seq_one_letter_code
_entity_poly.pdbx_strand_id
1 'polypeptide(L)'
;PWTEEEDRAIIRLIARIGTQFPVIAAQMHNKRTADAVRNRWHKLQAAGLAEKFSGSEKPEPLLLRQKERRGWTAAEDAIIEEGVRKHGLKWRCIAGMLTGRSDSAVRNRY
;
A
#
# COMPACT_ATOMS: atom_id res chain seq x y z
N PRO A 1 -18.10 12.05 -10.89
CA PRO A 1 -18.99 11.79 -9.73
C PRO A 1 -19.05 10.28 -9.47
N TRP A 2 -19.31 9.82 -8.24
CA TRP A 2 -19.47 8.39 -7.94
C TRP A 2 -20.95 8.01 -8.04
N THR A 3 -21.28 6.93 -8.74
CA THR A 3 -22.66 6.44 -8.84
C THR A 3 -22.94 5.33 -7.82
N GLU A 4 -24.22 5.06 -7.56
CA GLU A 4 -24.62 3.98 -6.65
C GLU A 4 -24.22 2.60 -7.17
N GLU A 5 -24.16 2.40 -8.50
CA GLU A 5 -23.65 1.16 -9.11
C GLU A 5 -22.18 0.95 -8.77
N GLU A 6 -21.39 2.03 -8.83
CA GLU A 6 -19.96 2.00 -8.48
C GLU A 6 -19.79 1.71 -6.99
N ASP A 7 -20.59 2.32 -6.12
CA ASP A 7 -20.56 2.06 -4.68
C ASP A 7 -20.94 0.62 -4.36
N ARG A 8 -21.99 0.10 -5.00
CA ARG A 8 -22.41 -1.31 -4.90
C ARG A 8 -21.33 -2.26 -5.41
N ALA A 9 -20.59 -1.89 -6.46
CA ALA A 9 -19.46 -2.68 -6.94
C ALA A 9 -18.32 -2.68 -5.91
N ILE A 10 -17.97 -1.53 -5.34
CA ILE A 10 -16.93 -1.41 -4.30
C ILE A 10 -17.29 -2.25 -3.09
N ILE A 11 -18.51 -2.10 -2.55
CA ILE A 11 -18.96 -2.83 -1.36
C ILE A 11 -18.92 -4.33 -1.61
N ARG A 12 -19.45 -4.81 -2.75
CA ARG A 12 -19.44 -6.24 -3.11
C ARG A 12 -18.01 -6.78 -3.26
N LEU A 13 -17.13 -6.02 -3.89
CA LEU A 13 -15.74 -6.44 -4.10
C LEU A 13 -14.97 -6.44 -2.78
N ILE A 14 -15.14 -5.44 -1.92
CA ILE A 14 -14.50 -5.41 -0.60
C ILE A 14 -15.01 -6.55 0.29
N ALA A 15 -16.29 -6.86 0.24
CA ALA A 15 -16.84 -8.02 0.96
C ALA A 15 -16.22 -9.34 0.48
N ARG A 16 -15.83 -9.45 -0.80
CA ARG A 16 -15.27 -10.67 -1.39
C ARG A 16 -13.75 -10.80 -1.22
N ILE A 17 -12.99 -9.72 -1.43
CA ILE A 17 -11.52 -9.73 -1.52
C ILE A 17 -10.82 -8.78 -0.52
N GLY A 18 -11.58 -8.10 0.33
CA GLY A 18 -11.07 -7.14 1.31
C GLY A 18 -10.64 -5.80 0.71
N THR A 19 -9.79 -5.06 1.41
CA THR A 19 -9.32 -3.71 1.02
C THR A 19 -8.22 -3.72 -0.06
N GLN A 20 -8.28 -4.68 -0.99
CA GLN A 20 -7.36 -4.79 -2.13
C GLN A 20 -7.72 -3.80 -3.24
N PHE A 21 -7.65 -2.50 -2.96
CA PHE A 21 -8.08 -1.43 -3.87
C PHE A 21 -7.51 -1.50 -5.29
N PRO A 22 -6.25 -1.90 -5.54
CA PRO A 22 -5.75 -2.08 -6.91
C PRO A 22 -6.48 -3.18 -7.69
N VAL A 23 -6.83 -4.28 -7.03
CA VAL A 23 -7.57 -5.40 -7.64
C VAL A 23 -9.02 -4.96 -7.89
N ILE A 24 -9.63 -4.27 -6.94
CA ILE A 24 -10.98 -3.71 -7.07
C ILE A 24 -11.02 -2.72 -8.23
N ALA A 25 -10.10 -1.76 -8.29
CA ALA A 25 -10.00 -0.78 -9.35
C ALA A 25 -9.79 -1.41 -10.72
N ALA A 26 -8.97 -2.47 -10.82
CA ALA A 26 -8.77 -3.21 -12.07
C ALA A 26 -10.03 -3.97 -12.51
N GLN A 27 -10.87 -4.42 -11.57
CA GLN A 27 -12.13 -5.10 -11.86
C GLN A 27 -13.27 -4.13 -12.18
N MET A 28 -13.15 -2.86 -11.76
CA MET A 28 -14.06 -1.80 -12.17
C MET A 28 -13.67 -1.31 -13.57
N HIS A 29 -14.53 -1.56 -14.55
CA HIS A 29 -14.33 -1.23 -15.97
C HIS A 29 -14.33 0.29 -16.29
N ASN A 30 -14.21 1.17 -15.30
CA ASN A 30 -14.51 2.60 -15.37
C ASN A 30 -13.27 3.53 -15.22
N LYS A 31 -12.06 3.07 -15.55
CA LYS A 31 -10.80 3.86 -15.45
C LYS A 31 -10.54 4.45 -14.04
N ARG A 32 -11.18 3.95 -12.98
CA ARG A 32 -10.94 4.41 -11.61
C ARG A 32 -9.59 3.91 -11.13
N THR A 33 -8.85 4.75 -10.41
CA THR A 33 -7.59 4.37 -9.78
C THR A 33 -7.83 3.75 -8.40
N ALA A 34 -6.89 2.95 -7.93
CA ALA A 34 -6.93 2.35 -6.59
C ALA A 34 -7.15 3.41 -5.49
N ASP A 35 -6.54 4.59 -5.65
CA ASP A 35 -6.67 5.68 -4.68
C ASP A 35 -8.07 6.31 -4.70
N ALA A 36 -8.70 6.41 -5.87
CA ALA A 36 -10.07 6.89 -5.98
C ALA A 36 -11.04 5.94 -5.26
N VAL A 37 -10.87 4.62 -5.45
CA VAL A 37 -11.67 3.58 -4.78
C VAL A 37 -11.48 3.65 -3.26
N ARG A 38 -10.25 3.78 -2.77
CA ARG A 38 -9.95 3.93 -1.33
C ARG A 38 -10.65 5.15 -0.74
N ASN A 39 -10.52 6.29 -1.39
CA ASN A 39 -11.14 7.53 -0.95
C ASN A 39 -12.67 7.42 -0.94
N ARG A 40 -13.25 6.72 -1.92
CA ARG A 40 -14.70 6.49 -1.94
C ARG A 40 -15.14 5.57 -0.82
N TRP A 41 -14.41 4.48 -0.58
CA TRP A 41 -14.67 3.56 0.51
C TRP A 41 -14.69 4.26 1.89
N HIS A 42 -13.74 5.15 2.17
CA HIS A 42 -13.74 5.93 3.42
C HIS A 42 -14.98 6.83 3.54
N LYS A 43 -15.45 7.42 2.42
CA LYS A 43 -16.70 8.19 2.41
C LYS A 43 -17.93 7.32 2.63
N LEU A 44 -17.96 6.09 2.11
CA LEU A 44 -19.03 5.12 2.34
C LEU A 44 -19.07 4.63 3.79
N GLN A 45 -17.90 4.46 4.42
CA GLN A 45 -17.80 4.17 5.85
C GLN A 45 -18.31 5.34 6.70
N ALA A 46 -17.87 6.56 6.41
CA ALA A 46 -18.33 7.75 7.13
C ALA A 46 -19.85 8.01 6.96
N ALA A 47 -20.43 7.55 5.85
CA ALA A 47 -21.87 7.64 5.58
C ALA A 47 -22.69 6.52 6.27
N GLY A 48 -22.07 5.63 7.06
CA GLY A 48 -22.77 4.53 7.74
C GLY A 48 -23.30 3.43 6.80
N LEU A 49 -23.02 3.53 5.49
CA LEU A 49 -23.44 2.54 4.49
C LEU A 49 -22.62 1.25 4.58
N ALA A 50 -21.42 1.31 5.15
CA ALA A 50 -20.56 0.16 5.36
C ALA A 50 -20.96 -0.70 6.57
N GLU A 51 -21.62 -0.14 7.59
CA GLU A 51 -22.03 -0.90 8.79
C GLU A 51 -23.03 -2.01 8.48
N LYS A 52 -23.90 -1.81 7.49
CA LYS A 52 -24.93 -2.79 7.11
C LYS A 52 -24.37 -4.05 6.43
N PHE A 53 -23.14 -4.00 5.94
CA PHE A 53 -22.46 -5.12 5.27
C PHE A 53 -21.23 -5.62 6.04
N SER A 54 -20.72 -4.83 6.98
CA SER A 54 -19.69 -5.20 7.93
C SER A 54 -20.36 -5.79 9.18
N GLY A 55 -21.08 -6.90 9.01
CA GLY A 55 -21.42 -7.77 10.13
C GLY A 55 -20.15 -8.08 10.92
N SER A 56 -20.20 -7.78 12.21
CA SER A 56 -19.10 -7.74 13.15
C SER A 56 -18.38 -9.08 13.29
N GLU A 57 -17.35 -9.28 12.48
CA GLU A 57 -16.10 -9.91 12.89
C GLU A 57 -15.03 -9.10 12.19
N LYS A 58 -14.22 -8.34 12.94
CA LYS A 58 -12.88 -8.01 12.46
C LYS A 58 -12.26 -9.38 12.19
N PRO A 59 -12.01 -9.81 10.94
CA PRO A 59 -11.15 -10.95 10.79
C PRO A 59 -9.84 -10.51 11.46
N GLU A 60 -9.37 -11.29 12.44
CA GLU A 60 -7.95 -11.27 12.78
C GLU A 60 -7.17 -11.16 11.47
N PRO A 61 -6.11 -10.35 11.40
CA PRO A 61 -5.46 -10.02 10.14
C PRO A 61 -4.90 -11.29 9.48
N LEU A 62 -5.76 -12.00 8.74
CA LEU A 62 -5.47 -13.15 7.92
C LEU A 62 -4.75 -12.58 6.71
N LEU A 63 -3.45 -12.40 6.89
CA LEU A 63 -2.49 -12.19 5.83
C LEU A 63 -3.00 -11.14 4.83
N LEU A 64 -3.22 -9.91 5.31
CA LEU A 64 -2.90 -8.79 4.44
C LEU A 64 -1.52 -9.12 3.92
N ARG A 65 -1.43 -9.37 2.62
CA ARG A 65 -0.19 -9.38 1.86
C ARG A 65 0.36 -7.96 1.95
N GLN A 66 0.75 -7.60 3.18
CA GLN A 66 1.73 -6.62 3.47
C GLN A 66 2.84 -7.07 2.53
N LYS A 67 3.11 -6.27 1.51
CA LYS A 67 4.52 -6.02 1.23
C LYS A 67 5.06 -5.66 2.61
N GLU A 68 5.58 -6.66 3.34
CA GLU A 68 6.34 -6.43 4.53
C GLU A 68 7.30 -5.35 4.09
N ARG A 69 7.10 -4.14 4.63
CA ARG A 69 8.04 -3.06 4.38
C ARG A 69 9.27 -3.56 5.07
N ARG A 70 10.14 -4.26 4.33
CA ARG A 70 11.34 -4.91 4.85
C ARG A 70 12.03 -3.82 5.66
N GLY A 71 11.98 -3.97 6.98
CA GLY A 71 12.49 -2.96 7.90
C GLY A 71 13.97 -2.74 7.59
N TRP A 72 14.45 -1.52 7.74
CA TRP A 72 15.88 -1.28 7.67
C TRP A 72 16.55 -1.95 8.87
N THR A 73 17.55 -2.77 8.59
CA THR A 73 18.35 -3.40 9.63
C THR A 73 19.53 -2.50 9.98
N ALA A 74 20.04 -2.60 11.21
CA ALA A 74 21.23 -1.84 11.63
C ALA A 74 22.46 -2.14 10.74
N ALA A 75 22.56 -3.35 10.19
CA ALA A 75 23.59 -3.71 9.23
C ALA A 75 23.45 -2.93 7.90
N GLU A 76 22.22 -2.76 7.41
CA GLU A 76 21.97 -1.94 6.22
C GLU A 76 22.26 -0.46 6.48
N ASP A 77 21.90 0.06 7.66
CA ASP A 77 22.22 1.44 8.05
C ASP A 77 23.73 1.67 8.12
N ALA A 78 24.48 0.74 8.72
CA ALA A 78 25.94 0.80 8.76
C ALA A 78 26.57 0.81 7.35
N ILE A 79 26.01 0.03 6.41
CA ILE A 79 26.45 0.05 5.00
C ILE A 79 26.14 1.40 4.34
N ILE A 80 25.00 2.01 4.66
CA ILE A 80 24.64 3.34 4.14
C ILE A 80 25.61 4.39 4.67
N GLU A 81 25.83 4.45 5.98
CA GLU A 81 26.74 5.41 6.61
C GLU A 81 28.17 5.25 6.09
N GLU A 82 28.67 4.02 6.03
CA GLU A 82 29.98 3.67 5.49
C GLU A 82 30.08 4.07 4.01
N GLY A 83 29.03 3.80 3.23
CA GLY A 83 28.92 4.15 1.83
C GLY A 83 28.89 5.65 1.59
N VAL A 84 28.16 6.42 2.39
CA VAL A 84 28.11 7.88 2.30
C VAL A 84 29.47 8.48 2.66
N ARG A 85 30.13 7.96 3.69
CA ARG A 85 31.46 8.43 4.08
C ARG A 85 32.54 8.10 3.04
N LYS A 86 32.44 6.97 2.32
CA LYS A 86 33.39 6.58 1.26
C LYS A 86 33.10 7.21 -0.11
N HIS A 87 31.83 7.29 -0.49
CA HIS A 87 31.41 7.63 -1.86
C HIS A 87 30.60 8.92 -1.96
N GLY A 88 30.23 9.55 -0.83
CA GLY A 88 29.32 10.68 -0.77
C GLY A 88 27.88 10.28 -1.06
N LEU A 89 27.09 11.21 -1.60
CA LEU A 89 25.66 11.00 -1.93
C LEU A 89 25.44 10.15 -3.20
N LYS A 90 26.34 9.21 -3.49
CA LYS A 90 26.27 8.30 -4.64
C LYS A 90 25.33 7.14 -4.34
N TRP A 91 24.04 7.43 -4.20
CA TRP A 91 22.99 6.48 -3.82
C TRP A 91 22.94 5.22 -4.67
N ARG A 92 23.21 5.34 -5.97
CA ARG A 92 23.25 4.18 -6.88
C ARG A 92 24.39 3.21 -6.54
N CYS A 93 25.54 3.73 -6.11
CA CYS A 93 26.68 2.93 -5.70
C CYS A 93 26.39 2.24 -4.36
N ILE A 94 25.85 2.99 -3.39
CA ILE A 94 25.49 2.48 -2.06
C ILE A 94 24.36 1.45 -2.13
N ALA A 95 23.33 1.68 -2.96
CA ALA A 95 22.26 0.71 -3.19
C ALA A 95 22.78 -0.57 -3.86
N GLY A 96 23.84 -0.49 -4.67
CA GLY A 96 24.51 -1.69 -5.20
C GLY A 96 25.13 -2.58 -4.12
N MET A 97 25.44 -2.02 -2.94
CA MET A 97 25.96 -2.77 -1.79
C MET A 97 24.84 -3.42 -0.96
N LEU A 98 23.58 -3.05 -1.18
CA LEU A 98 22.42 -3.49 -0.41
C LEU A 98 21.53 -4.38 -1.28
N THR A 99 21.54 -5.69 -1.01
CA THR A 99 20.73 -6.65 -1.77
C THR A 99 19.23 -6.39 -1.53
N GLY A 100 18.52 -5.97 -2.57
CA GLY A 100 17.07 -5.73 -2.52
C GLY A 100 16.65 -4.32 -2.07
N ARG A 101 17.58 -3.35 -1.99
CA ARG A 101 17.25 -1.93 -1.78
C ARG A 101 17.49 -1.14 -3.07
N SER A 102 16.57 -0.24 -3.42
CA SER A 102 16.75 0.69 -4.54
C SER A 102 17.50 1.95 -4.09
N ASP A 103 18.10 2.67 -5.03
CA ASP A 103 18.76 3.97 -4.79
C ASP A 103 17.81 5.00 -4.16
N SER A 104 16.54 5.00 -4.60
CA SER A 104 15.48 5.80 -3.99
C SER A 104 15.20 5.39 -2.54
N ALA A 105 15.25 4.09 -2.23
CA ALA A 105 15.03 3.62 -0.86
C ALA A 105 16.16 4.06 0.07
N VAL A 106 17.42 3.93 -0.37
CA VAL A 106 18.60 4.37 0.40
C VAL A 106 18.56 5.86 0.69
N ARG A 107 18.25 6.68 -0.32
CA ARG A 107 18.14 8.14 -0.16
C ARG A 107 17.04 8.54 0.83
N ASN A 108 15.92 7.82 0.85
CA ASN A 108 14.82 8.08 1.79
C ASN A 108 15.12 7.59 3.21
N ARG A 109 16.21 6.83 3.41
CA ARG A 109 16.63 6.29 4.71
C ARG A 109 17.70 7.15 5.38
N TYR A 110 18.70 7.61 4.61
CA TYR A 110 19.73 8.52 5.07
C TYR A 110 19.15 9.92 5.33
#